data_AF-A0A957IRJ6-F1
#
_entry.id   AF-A0A957IRJ6-F1
#
_cell.length_a   1.000
_cell.length_b   1.000
_cell.length_c   1.000
_cell.angle_alpha   90.00
_cell.angle_beta   90.00
_cell.angle_gamma   90.00
#
_symmetry.space_group_name_H-M   'P 1'
#
loop_
_entity.id
_entity.type
_entity.pdbx_description
1 polymer ?
#
loop_
_entity_poly.entity_id
_entity_poly.type
_entity_poly.pdbx_seq_one_letter_code
_entity_poly.pdbx_strand_id
1 'polypeptide(L)'
;MNVRAGEIYGFLGPNGAGKTTTIRLVLGLLQPTAGEIFLFDQIITSDTIHLKQRIGVVAEEPLVTTRMTAWEFIRFFAGLNHVPQPEGR
;
A
#
# COMPACT_ATOMS: atom_id res chain seq x y z
N MET A 1 -1.40 13.04 -12.87
CA MET A 1 -2.46 12.17 -12.30
C MET A 1 -2.80 12.71 -10.92
N ASN A 2 -4.07 12.81 -10.58
CA ASN A 2 -4.54 13.20 -9.24
C ASN A 2 -5.73 12.29 -8.92
N VAL A 3 -5.70 11.63 -7.75
CA VAL A 3 -6.76 10.73 -7.28
C VAL A 3 -7.28 11.32 -5.98
N ARG A 4 -8.58 11.63 -5.95
CA ARG A 4 -9.22 12.27 -4.82
C ARG A 4 -9.70 11.23 -3.81
N ALA A 5 -9.94 11.68 -2.58
CA ALA A 5 -10.53 10.83 -1.56
C ALA A 5 -11.87 10.24 -2.04
N GLY A 6 -12.04 8.92 -1.88
CA GLY A 6 -13.23 8.20 -2.31
C GLY A 6 -13.22 7.73 -3.78
N GLU A 7 -12.20 8.08 -4.57
CA GLU A 7 -12.10 7.63 -5.96
C GLU A 7 -11.48 6.23 -6.08
N ILE A 8 -11.95 5.48 -7.07
CA ILE A 8 -11.34 4.24 -7.52
C ILE A 8 -10.62 4.54 -8.83
N TYR A 9 -9.31 4.29 -8.86
CA TYR A 9 -8.48 4.51 -10.04
C TYR A 9 -7.81 3.21 -10.50
N GLY A 10 -7.90 2.90 -11.79
CA GLY A 10 -7.30 1.72 -12.39
C GLY A 10 -6.27 2.06 -13.46
N PHE A 11 -5.09 1.42 -13.41
CA PHE A 11 -4.12 1.47 -14.50
C PHE A 11 -4.42 0.37 -15.52
N LEU A 12 -4.72 0.76 -16.76
CA LEU A 12 -4.99 -0.18 -17.87
C LEU A 12 -3.94 -0.02 -18.96
N GLY A 13 -3.43 -1.14 -19.47
CA GLY A 13 -2.44 -1.17 -20.55
C GLY A 13 -1.73 -2.54 -20.65
N PRO A 14 -0.94 -2.78 -21.70
CA PRO A 14 -0.23 -4.05 -21.89
C PRO A 14 0.87 -4.28 -20.84
N ASN A 15 1.43 -5.49 -20.80
CA ASN A 15 2.63 -5.76 -20.01
C ASN A 15 3.79 -4.88 -20.49
N GLY A 16 4.58 -4.35 -19.55
CA GLY A 16 5.63 -3.37 -19.86
C GLY A 16 5.17 -1.91 -19.95
N ALA A 17 3.86 -1.62 -19.91
CA ALA A 17 3.36 -0.23 -19.93
C ALA A 17 3.64 0.59 -18.66
N GLY A 18 4.35 0.02 -17.68
CA GLY A 18 4.75 0.72 -16.45
C GLY A 18 3.76 0.63 -15.28
N LYS A 19 2.64 -0.10 -15.38
CA LYS A 19 1.61 -0.20 -14.32
C LYS A 19 2.20 -0.58 -12.94
N THR A 20 2.90 -1.70 -12.88
CA THR A 20 3.53 -2.20 -11.64
C THR A 20 4.63 -1.26 -11.16
N THR A 21 5.38 -0.65 -12.07
CA THR A 21 6.39 0.37 -11.75
C THR A 21 5.75 1.57 -11.07
N THR A 22 4.63 2.08 -11.61
CA THR A 22 3.90 3.21 -11.02
C THR A 22 3.35 2.86 -9.63
N ILE A 23 2.77 1.68 -9.45
CA ILE A 23 2.31 1.23 -8.11
C ILE A 23 3.49 1.19 -7.14
N ARG A 24 4.63 0.60 -7.53
CA ARG A 24 5.83 0.52 -6.68
C ARG A 24 6.41 1.89 -6.35
N LEU A 25 6.36 2.86 -7.26
CA LEU A 25 6.74 4.25 -7.01
C LEU A 25 5.83 4.90 -5.96
N VAL A 26 4.50 4.74 -6.08
CA VAL A 26 3.53 5.25 -5.10
C VAL A 26 3.72 4.62 -3.71
N LEU A 27 4.03 3.33 -3.65
CA LEU A 27 4.34 2.64 -2.40
C LEU A 27 5.74 3.00 -1.82
N GLY A 28 6.53 3.78 -2.56
CA GLY A 28 7.91 4.10 -2.23
C GLY A 28 8.82 2.87 -2.13
N LEU A 29 8.51 1.83 -2.92
CA LEU A 29 9.36 0.65 -3.15
C LEU A 29 10.36 0.90 -4.29
N LEU A 30 10.13 1.93 -5.10
CA LEU A 30 11.05 2.47 -6.09
C LEU A 30 11.20 3.97 -5.88
N GLN A 31 12.38 4.50 -6.19
CA GLN A 31 12.64 5.94 -6.22
C GLN A 31 12.37 6.48 -7.62
N PRO A 32 11.71 7.65 -7.78
CA PRO A 32 11.55 8.27 -9.07
C PRO A 32 12.91 8.76 -9.59
N THR A 33 13.18 8.53 -10.88
CA THR A 33 14.38 9.09 -11.53
C THR A 33 14.28 10.61 -11.65
N ALA A 34 13.07 11.14 -11.79
CA ALA A 34 12.74 12.56 -11.83
C ALA A 34 11.27 12.78 -11.43
N GLY A 35 10.96 14.01 -11.02
CA GLY A 35 9.61 14.40 -10.59
C GLY A 35 9.30 13.99 -9.15
N GLU A 36 8.07 14.30 -8.72
CA GLU A 36 7.62 14.14 -7.34
C GLU A 36 6.30 13.39 -7.28
N ILE A 37 6.07 12.70 -6.16
CA ILE A 37 4.81 12.01 -5.86
C ILE A 37 4.30 12.57 -4.54
N PHE A 38 3.01 12.91 -4.53
CA PHE A 38 2.33 13.43 -3.36
C PHE A 38 1.34 12.39 -2.84
N LEU A 39 1.42 12.09 -1.55
CA LEU A 39 0.45 11.28 -0.81
C LEU A 39 -0.10 12.08 0.34
N PHE A 40 -1.43 12.18 0.42
CA PHE A 40 -2.10 12.96 1.48
C PHE A 40 -1.53 14.38 1.59
N ASP A 41 -1.35 15.03 0.43
CA ASP A 41 -0.79 16.38 0.27
C ASP A 41 0.65 16.57 0.77
N GLN A 42 1.40 15.47 0.94
CA GLN A 42 2.82 15.48 1.32
C GLN A 42 3.69 14.77 0.28
N ILE A 43 4.85 15.34 -0.03
CA ILE A 43 5.83 14.73 -0.94
C ILE A 43 6.38 13.45 -0.31
N ILE A 44 6.46 12.35 -1.06
CA ILE A 44 7.12 11.12 -0.61
C ILE A 44 8.65 11.33 -0.58
N THR A 45 9.27 11.12 0.57
CA THR A 45 10.73 11.15 0.77
C THR A 45 11.18 9.95 1.61
N SER A 46 12.47 9.86 1.97
CA SER A 46 12.96 8.85 2.93
C SER A 46 12.31 8.95 4.30
N ASP A 47 11.89 10.15 4.70
CA ASP A 47 11.48 10.45 6.07
C ASP A 47 9.97 10.31 6.26
N THR A 48 9.22 10.06 5.19
CA THR A 48 7.75 10.02 5.20
C THR A 48 7.18 8.63 5.42
N ILE A 49 7.79 7.86 6.32
CA ILE A 49 7.35 6.48 6.62
C ILE A 49 5.93 6.44 7.20
N HIS A 50 5.51 7.49 7.91
CA HIS A 50 4.15 7.64 8.45
C HIS A 50 3.07 7.68 7.37
N LEU A 51 3.37 8.18 6.16
CA LEU A 51 2.42 8.18 5.05
C LEU A 51 2.14 6.74 4.59
N LYS A 52 3.15 5.87 4.62
CA LYS A 52 3.03 4.46 4.21
C LYS A 52 2.18 3.66 5.19
N GLN A 53 2.19 4.00 6.49
CA GLN A 53 1.33 3.37 7.51
C GLN A 53 -0.17 3.58 7.25
N ARG A 54 -0.53 4.54 6.40
CA ARG A 54 -1.93 4.83 6.02
C ARG A 54 -2.37 4.07 4.76
N ILE A 55 -1.51 3.24 4.17
CA ILE A 55 -1.76 2.54 2.91
C ILE A 55 -1.77 1.03 3.15
N GLY A 56 -2.86 0.37 2.78
CA GLY A 56 -2.93 -1.09 2.67
C GLY A 56 -2.49 -1.56 1.28
N VAL A 57 -1.71 -2.64 1.22
CA VAL A 57 -1.25 -3.23 -0.04
C VAL A 57 -1.62 -4.70 -0.09
N VAL A 58 -2.24 -5.11 -1.18
CA VAL A 58 -2.43 -6.52 -1.53
C VAL A 58 -1.42 -6.85 -2.62
N ALA A 59 -0.46 -7.70 -2.30
CA ALA A 59 0.52 -8.16 -3.27
C ALA A 59 -0.14 -9.07 -4.33
N GLU A 60 0.45 -9.09 -5.53
CA GLU A 60 0.02 -9.96 -6.63
C GLU A 60 0.06 -11.44 -6.21
N GLU A 61 1.13 -11.84 -5.53
CA GLU A 61 1.22 -13.11 -4.83
C GLU A 61 1.12 -12.87 -3.32
N PRO A 62 -0.05 -13.10 -2.70
CA PRO A 62 -0.19 -12.90 -1.27
C PRO A 62 0.57 -13.98 -0.49
N LEU A 63 1.39 -13.54 0.47
CA LEU A 63 2.14 -14.41 1.38
C LEU A 63 1.21 -15.00 2.46
N VAL A 64 0.27 -15.85 2.06
CA VAL A 64 -0.62 -16.56 2.98
C VAL A 64 0.10 -17.80 3.49
N THR A 65 0.28 -17.90 4.81
CA THR A 65 0.88 -19.07 5.44
C THR A 65 -0.17 -20.11 5.79
N THR A 66 0.14 -21.39 5.57
CA THR A 66 -0.71 -22.53 5.99
C THR A 66 -0.59 -22.83 7.48
N ARG A 67 0.32 -22.15 8.19
CA ARG A 67 0.55 -22.34 9.63
C ARG A 67 -0.39 -21.51 10.51
N MET A 68 -1.24 -20.69 9.92
CA MET A 68 -2.20 -19.84 10.62
C MET A 68 -3.59 -20.03 9.99
N THR A 69 -4.62 -20.04 10.83
CA THR A 69 -6.00 -19.85 10.38
C THR A 69 -6.16 -18.44 9.78
N ALA A 70 -7.20 -18.25 8.96
CA ALA A 70 -7.53 -16.93 8.41
C ALA A 70 -7.67 -15.86 9.50
N TRP A 71 -8.26 -16.21 10.65
CA TRP A 71 -8.46 -15.28 11.75
C TRP A 71 -7.15 -14.93 12.48
N GLU A 72 -6.25 -15.88 12.64
CA GLU A 72 -4.91 -15.62 13.19
C GLU A 72 -4.08 -14.74 12.26
N PHE A 73 -4.13 -15.00 10.95
CA PHE A 73 -3.44 -14.18 9.95
C PHE A 73 -3.94 -12.72 9.97
N ILE A 74 -5.26 -12.51 9.99
CA ILE A 74 -5.85 -11.17 10.08
C ILE A 74 -5.43 -10.48 11.38
N ARG A 75 -5.51 -11.16 12.53
CA ARG A 75 -5.10 -10.59 13.83
C ARG A 75 -3.61 -10.26 13.87
N PHE A 76 -2.77 -11.09 13.25
CA PHE A 76 -1.34 -10.84 13.14
C PHE A 76 -1.05 -9.57 12.34
N PHE A 77 -1.62 -9.43 11.14
CA PHE A 77 -1.44 -8.23 10.32
C PHE A 77 -2.09 -6.99 10.93
N ALA A 78 -3.24 -7.11 11.58
CA ALA A 78 -3.86 -6.01 12.34
C ALA A 78 -2.92 -5.50 13.43
N GLY A 79 -2.28 -6.40 14.19
CA GLY A 79 -1.28 -6.06 15.19
C GLY A 79 -0.05 -5.36 14.60
N LEU A 80 0.50 -5.89 13.49
CA LEU A 80 1.64 -5.28 12.80
C LEU A 80 1.36 -3.87 12.28
N ASN A 81 0.11 -3.60 11.85
CA ASN A 81 -0.31 -2.30 11.33
C ASN A 81 -0.93 -1.39 12.40
N HIS A 82 -0.84 -1.76 13.68
CA HIS A 82 -1.39 -1.00 14.81
C HIS A 82 -2.90 -0.70 14.65
N VAL A 83 -3.63 -1.59 13.99
CA VAL A 83 -5.09 -1.48 13.88
C VAL A 83 -5.68 -1.73 15.28
N PRO A 84 -6.52 -0.82 15.80
CA PRO A 84 -7.18 -1.01 17.08
C PRO A 84 -7.94 -2.34 17.07
N GLN A 85 -7.72 -3.17 18.09
CA GLN A 85 -8.53 -4.36 18.25
C GLN A 85 -9.95 -3.91 18.59
N PRO A 86 -10.98 -4.49 17.96
CA PRO A 86 -12.36 -4.18 18.32
C PRO A 86 -12.55 -4.50 19.81
N GLU A 87 -13.01 -3.52 20.58
CA GLU A 87 -13.33 -3.71 21.99
C GLU A 87 -14.48 -4.71 22.10
N GLY A 88 -14.20 -5.84 22.76
CA GLY A 88 -15.21 -6.84 23.11
C GLY A 88 -15.45 -7.90 22.04
N ARG A 89 -14.99 -9.11 22.34
CA ARG A 89 -15.75 -10.32 22.04
C ARG A 89 -15.68 -11.28 23.21
#